data_AF-A0A1V3XBF0-F1
#
_entry.id   AF-A0A1V3XBF0-F1
#
_cell.length_a   1.000
_cell.length_b   1.000
_cell.length_c   1.000
_cell.angle_alpha   90.00
_cell.angle_beta   90.00
_cell.angle_gamma   90.00
#
_symmetry.space_group_name_H-M   'P 1'
#
loop_
_entity.id
_entity.type
_entity.pdbx_description
1 polymer ?
#
loop_
_entity_poly.entity_id
_entity_poly.type
_entity_poly.pdbx_seq_one_letter_code
_entity_poly.pdbx_strand_id
1 'polypeptide(L)' 'MAATTVLALLAIYFVGFDQGAVSLFGSDSHVHEFFHDARHLLGFPCH' A
#
# COMPACT_ATOMS: atom_id res chain seq x y z
N MET A 1 -20.62 2.06 16.05
CA MET A 1 -19.53 3.06 16.05
C MET A 1 -18.16 2.40 16.15
N ALA A 2 -17.86 1.56 17.15
CA ALA A 2 -16.52 0.96 17.30
C ALA A 2 -16.08 0.07 16.11
N ALA A 3 -16.94 -0.83 15.64
CA ALA A 3 -16.60 -1.75 14.54
C ALA A 3 -16.25 -1.01 13.23
N THR A 4 -17.02 0.01 12.87
CA THR A 4 -16.76 0.87 11.71
C THR A 4 -15.45 1.63 11.84
N THR A 5 -15.11 2.12 13.03
CA THR A 5 -13.83 2.80 13.29
C THR A 5 -12.65 1.83 13.15
N VAL A 6 -12.78 0.61 13.69
CA VAL A 6 -11.74 -0.42 13.56
C VAL A 6 -11.54 -0.83 12.10
N LEU A 7 -12.62 -1.02 11.35
CA LEU A 7 -12.54 -1.33 9.91
C LEU A 7 -11.89 -0.20 9.11
N ALA A 8 -12.21 1.06 9.42
CA ALA A 8 -11.57 2.21 8.76
C ALA A 8 -10.06 2.29 9.07
N LEU A 9 -9.65 2.03 10.32
CA LEU A 9 -8.24 2.00 10.71
C LEU A 9 -7.49 0.85 10.05
N LEU A 10 -8.11 -0.33 9.92
CA LEU A 10 -7.53 -1.46 9.19
C LEU A 10 -7.35 -1.15 7.71
N ALA A 11 -8.35 -0.53 7.07
CA ALA A 11 -8.25 -0.14 5.67
C ALA A 11 -7.08 0.86 5.44
N ILE A 12 -6.95 1.85 6.33
CA ILE A 12 -5.85 2.83 6.27
C ILE A 12 -4.50 2.14 6.53
N TYR A 13 -4.43 1.20 7.47
CA TYR A 13 -3.23 0.41 7.74
C TYR A 13 -2.81 -0.42 6.52
N PHE A 14 -3.74 -1.12 5.87
CA PHE A 14 -3.43 -1.90 4.66
C PHE A 14 -2.95 -1.03 3.50
N VAL A 15 -3.52 0.16 3.32
CA VAL A 15 -3.07 1.12 2.29
C VAL A 15 -1.68 1.69 2.61
N GLY A 16 -1.39 1.99 3.88
CA GLY A 16 -0.10 2.54 4.31
C GLY A 16 1.02 1.50 4.45
N PHE A 17 0.67 0.23 4.70
CA PHE A 17 1.58 -0.91 4.81
C PHE A 17 2.38 -1.10 3.51
N ASP A 18 1.70 -0.97 2.37
CA ASP A 18 2.31 -1.20 1.06
C ASP A 18 3.20 -0.03 0.60
N GLN A 19 2.87 1.19 1.02
CA GLN A 19 3.55 2.40 0.54
C GLN A 19 4.76 2.84 1.38
N GLY A 20 5.26 1.97 2.29
CA GLY A 20 6.44 2.27 3.10
C GLY A 20 6.21 3.21 4.30
N ALA A 21 4.96 3.55 4.63
CA ALA A 21 4.65 4.35 5.84
C ALA A 21 4.89 3.55 7.14
N VAL A 22 4.69 2.23 7.07
CA VAL A 22 5.01 1.29 8.15
C VAL A 22 5.58 0.02 7.53
N SER A 23 6.91 -0.13 7.53
CA SER A 23 7.55 -1.37 7.16
C SER A 23 7.92 -2.17 8.42
N LEU A 24 7.21 -3.30 8.61
CA LEU A 24 7.51 -4.26 9.69
C LEU A 24 8.53 -5.32 9.25
N PHE A 25 8.73 -5.51 7.94
CA PHE A 25 9.58 -6.56 7.36
C PHE A 25 10.80 -6.01 6.60
N GLY A 26 11.09 -4.71 6.70
CA GLY A 26 12.20 -4.06 6.00
C GLY A 26 11.78 -3.39 4.67
N SER A 27 12.72 -2.74 3.98
CA SER A 27 12.46 -1.98 2.74
C SER A 27 11.91 -2.81 1.56
N ASP A 28 11.56 -4.08 1.78
CA ASP A 28 11.01 -4.99 0.79
C ASP A 28 9.51 -4.73 0.61
N SER A 29 9.22 -3.82 -0.32
CA SER A 29 7.87 -3.49 -0.75
C SER A 29 7.54 -4.24 -2.05
N HIS A 30 7.68 -5.57 -2.06
CA HIS A 30 7.44 -6.39 -3.27
C HIS A 30 6.07 -6.13 -3.92
N VAL A 31 5.05 -5.89 -3.10
CA VAL A 31 3.70 -5.57 -3.58
C VAL A 31 3.65 -4.14 -4.16
N HIS A 32 4.33 -3.18 -3.53
CA HIS A 32 4.49 -1.82 -4.04
C HIS A 32 5.16 -1.79 -5.41
N GLU A 33 6.29 -2.49 -5.56
CA GLU A 33 7.02 -2.57 -6.82
C GLU A 33 6.20 -3.32 -7.88
N PHE A 34 5.49 -4.40 -7.50
CA PHE A 34 4.57 -5.10 -8.39
C PHE A 34 3.48 -4.17 -8.95
N PHE A 35 2.83 -3.37 -8.10
CA PHE A 35 1.80 -2.43 -8.54
C PHE A 35 2.39 -1.21 -9.27
N HIS A 36 3.57 -0.75 -8.86
CA HIS A 36 4.31 0.31 -9.53
C HIS A 36 4.68 -0.10 -10.96
N ASP A 37 5.20 -1.31 -11.15
CA ASP A 37 5.55 -1.89 -12.45
C ASP A 37 4.33 -2.24 -13.29
N ALA A 38 3.23 -2.70 -12.68
CA ALA A 38 1.96 -2.88 -13.38
C ALA A 38 1.44 -1.55 -13.96
N ARG A 39 1.58 -0.44 -13.23
CA ARG A 39 1.23 0.90 -13.73
C ARG A 39 2.12 1.31 -14.91
N HIS A 40 3.41 1.03 -14.85
CA HIS A 40 4.34 1.25 -15.96
C HIS A 40 3.96 0.43 -17.19
N LEU A 41 3.64 -0.86 -16.99
CA LEU A 41 3.21 -1.75 -18.06
C LEU A 41 1.91 -1.26 -18.73
N LEU A 42 1.00 -0.69 -17.94
CA LEU A 42 -0.25 -0.09 -18.43
C LEU A 42 -0.05 1.32 -19.02
N GLY A 43 1.19 1.82 -19.06
CA GLY A 43 1.54 3.12 -19.66
C GLY A 43 1.16 4.33 -18.81
N PHE A 44 0.77 4.14 -17.55
CA PHE A 44 0.51 5.25 -16.65
C PHE A 44 1.85 5.90 -16.22
N PRO A 45 2.00 7.23 -16.37
CA PRO A 45 3.25 7.90 -16.03
C PRO A 45 3.55 7.78 -14.53
N CYS A 46 4.81 7.57 -14.18
CA CYS A 46 5.38 7.72 -12.83
C CYS A 46 6.08 9.08 -12.68
N HIS A 47 6.25 9.55 -11.43
CA HIS A 47 7.01 10.76 -11.10
C HIS A 47 8.44 10.39 -10.74
#